data_AF-A0A4Y8R558-F1
#
_entry.id   AF-A0A4Y8R558-F1
#
_cell.length_a   1.000
_cell.length_b   1.000
_cell.length_c   1.000
_cell.angle_alpha   90.00
_cell.angle_beta   90.00
_cell.angle_gamma   90.00
#
_symmetry.space_group_name_H-M   'P 1'
#
loop_
_entity.id
_entity.type
_entity.pdbx_description
1 polymer ?
#
loop_
_entity_poly.entity_id
_entity_poly.type
_entity_poly.pdbx_seq_one_letter_code
_entity_poly.pdbx_strand_id
1 'polypeptide(L)'
;MSRALTLLAVSGLLAPLSVVSTPSAGTVEAVACHTEAFSGADASRLATECGHEVAITGAQTPWDTVYATPEGFTRVETSATAVRTDVNGSWEPIDTTVIAGERGLEVVAPALEMEFSDGTGTSPLARIVRDGHELTFDVPFDLTPAVVQGSRITYPQVLEGVDLVVSVDEDGTGFSEVLRVESPEAAANPALAELSFPVTTTQGLGISAAGVASRRSTSLASACSPPRLR
;
A
#
# COMPACT_ATOMS: atom_id res chain seq x y z
N MET A 1 45.59 101.74 13.44
CA MET A 1 45.77 101.45 14.88
C MET A 1 45.11 100.09 15.11
N SER A 2 45.85 98.99 15.31
CA SER A 2 46.44 98.54 16.60
C SER A 2 45.35 98.27 17.65
N ARG A 3 45.16 97.11 18.29
CA ARG A 3 45.82 95.76 18.32
C ARG A 3 44.69 94.67 18.28
N ALA A 4 44.81 93.36 18.53
CA ALA A 4 45.82 92.50 19.18
C ALA A 4 45.82 91.05 18.59
N LEU A 5 46.09 90.03 19.42
CA LEU A 5 46.09 88.59 19.11
C LEU A 5 45.47 87.82 20.30
N THR A 6 44.70 86.74 20.07
CA THR A 6 44.40 85.71 21.09
C THR A 6 44.15 84.36 20.42
N LEU A 7 44.91 83.31 20.79
CA LEU A 7 44.60 81.92 20.44
C LEU A 7 43.70 81.30 21.52
N LEU A 8 42.72 80.50 21.11
CA LEU A 8 42.12 79.45 21.94
C LEU A 8 42.14 78.12 21.18
N ALA A 9 42.59 77.06 21.86
CA ALA A 9 42.41 75.67 21.42
C ALA A 9 41.19 75.08 22.13
N VAL A 10 40.39 74.29 21.41
CA VAL A 10 39.29 73.51 22.01
C VAL A 10 39.37 72.08 21.48
N SER A 11 39.43 71.12 22.40
CA SER A 11 39.58 69.69 22.15
C SER A 11 38.29 69.07 21.59
N GLY A 12 38.44 68.06 20.72
CA GLY A 12 37.32 67.30 20.19
C GLY A 12 36.67 66.38 21.24
N LEU A 13 35.35 66.23 21.15
CA LEU A 13 34.55 65.32 21.96
C LEU A 13 33.91 64.27 21.03
N LEU A 14 34.42 63.04 21.02
CA LEU A 14 33.76 61.93 20.33
C LEU A 14 32.54 61.49 21.15
N ALA A 15 31.35 61.58 20.56
CA ALA A 15 30.16 60.97 21.12
C ALA A 15 30.10 59.47 20.76
N PRO A 16 29.82 58.56 21.71
CA PRO A 16 29.64 57.15 21.40
C PRO A 16 28.30 56.93 20.68
N LEU A 17 28.35 56.36 19.48
CA LEU A 17 27.17 55.87 18.78
C LEU A 17 26.68 54.57 19.43
N SER A 18 25.63 54.67 20.26
CA SER A 18 24.92 53.50 20.78
C SER A 18 24.18 52.80 19.64
N VAL A 19 24.70 51.65 19.20
CA VAL A 19 23.99 50.77 18.26
C VAL A 19 22.84 50.10 19.01
N VAL A 20 21.62 50.59 18.79
CA VAL A 20 20.41 49.90 19.24
C VAL A 20 20.15 48.74 18.29
N SER A 21 20.54 47.53 18.71
CA SER A 21 20.15 46.30 18.02
C SER A 21 18.64 46.10 18.18
N THR A 22 17.85 46.53 17.20
CA THR A 22 16.44 46.17 17.11
C THR A 22 16.35 44.65 17.06
N PRO A 23 15.65 43.97 17.99
CA PRO A 23 15.42 42.54 17.86
C PRO A 23 14.63 42.33 16.57
N SER A 24 15.19 41.55 15.65
CA SER A 24 14.43 41.08 14.50
C SER A 24 13.31 40.21 15.04
N ALA A 25 12.08 40.73 14.99
CA ALA A 25 10.90 39.91 15.19
C ALA A 25 10.85 38.96 13.99
N GLY A 26 11.49 37.80 14.14
CA GLY A 26 11.39 36.73 13.17
C GLY A 26 9.91 36.45 12.98
N THR A 27 9.45 36.58 11.74
CA THR A 27 8.08 36.21 11.39
C THR A 27 7.94 34.75 11.78
N VAL A 28 7.16 34.48 12.83
CA VAL A 28 6.73 33.12 13.12
C VAL A 28 5.82 32.77 11.96
N GLU A 29 6.37 32.05 10.99
CA GLU A 29 5.62 31.55 9.85
C GLU A 29 4.48 30.72 10.44
N ALA A 30 3.24 31.21 10.24
CA ALA A 30 2.09 30.64 10.91
C ALA A 30 2.00 29.18 10.50
N VAL A 31 1.99 28.28 11.49
CA VAL A 31 1.92 26.83 11.23
C VAL A 31 0.68 26.57 10.40
N ALA A 32 0.89 26.19 9.14
CA ALA A 32 -0.18 25.81 8.26
C ALA A 32 -0.78 24.51 8.82
N CYS A 33 -2.05 24.57 9.22
CA CYS A 33 -2.77 23.45 9.81
C CYS A 33 -3.14 22.43 8.75
N HIS A 34 -2.14 21.69 8.29
CA HIS A 34 -2.29 20.55 7.39
C HIS A 34 -2.97 19.39 8.12
N THR A 35 -3.88 18.71 7.42
CA THR A 35 -4.57 17.51 7.90
C THR A 35 -3.73 16.24 7.79
N GLU A 36 -2.51 16.35 7.24
CA GLU A 36 -1.62 15.23 6.92
C GLU A 36 -0.16 15.60 7.18
N ALA A 37 0.64 14.64 7.64
CA ALA A 37 2.09 14.74 7.72
C ALA A 37 2.75 13.37 7.58
N PHE A 38 3.95 13.29 7.00
CA PHE A 38 4.63 12.02 6.81
C PHE A 38 5.07 11.36 8.13
N SER A 39 5.65 12.14 9.04
CA SER A 39 6.16 11.64 10.32
C SER A 39 5.13 11.75 11.44
N GLY A 40 5.10 10.76 12.34
CA GLY A 40 4.22 10.82 13.51
C GLY A 40 4.57 11.96 14.49
N ALA A 41 5.83 12.43 14.49
CA ALA A 41 6.26 13.57 15.29
C ALA A 41 5.66 14.89 14.75
N ASP A 42 5.70 15.10 13.44
CA ASP A 42 5.09 16.27 12.80
C ASP A 42 3.57 16.24 12.91
N ALA A 43 2.95 15.08 12.69
CA ALA A 43 1.51 14.91 12.87
C ALA A 43 1.07 15.22 14.31
N SER A 44 1.79 14.74 15.32
CA SER A 44 1.46 15.00 16.74
C SER A 44 1.62 16.48 17.11
N ARG A 45 2.67 17.14 16.60
CA ARG A 45 2.87 18.57 16.77
C ARG A 45 1.71 19.35 16.14
N LEU A 46 1.39 19.09 14.87
CA LEU A 46 0.29 19.74 14.15
C LEU A 46 -1.05 19.49 14.83
N ALA A 47 -1.36 18.26 15.24
CA ALA A 47 -2.62 17.93 15.91
C ALA A 47 -2.79 18.70 17.24
N THR A 48 -1.70 18.86 18.00
CA THR A 48 -1.69 19.63 19.25
C THR A 48 -1.81 21.14 19.00
N GLU A 49 -1.07 21.66 18.02
CA GLU A 49 -1.02 23.10 17.69
C GLU A 49 -2.32 23.60 17.02
N CYS A 50 -2.96 22.75 16.21
CA CYS A 50 -4.14 23.10 15.41
C CYS A 50 -5.47 22.52 15.94
N GLY A 51 -5.45 21.61 16.92
CA GLY A 51 -6.64 21.13 17.61
C GLY A 51 -7.55 20.19 16.79
N HIS A 52 -7.01 19.49 15.80
CA HIS A 52 -7.71 18.46 15.02
C HIS A 52 -6.84 17.21 14.80
N GLU A 53 -7.43 16.09 14.40
CA GLU A 53 -6.66 14.91 13.98
C GLU A 53 -5.78 15.21 12.75
N VAL A 54 -4.59 14.60 12.69
CA VAL A 54 -3.67 14.70 11.56
C VAL A 54 -3.21 13.32 11.14
N ALA A 55 -3.42 12.94 9.87
CA ALA A 55 -3.05 11.64 9.36
C ALA A 55 -1.52 11.50 9.22
N ILE A 56 -0.99 10.35 9.61
CA ILE A 56 0.42 9.99 9.55
C ILE A 56 0.66 9.22 8.24
N THR A 57 0.96 9.93 7.16
CA THR A 57 0.94 9.33 5.81
C THR A 57 2.04 8.29 5.60
N GLY A 58 3.18 8.42 6.30
CA GLY A 58 4.26 7.42 6.32
C GLY A 58 3.98 6.18 7.18
N ALA A 59 2.80 6.09 7.81
CA ALA A 59 2.33 4.92 8.55
C ALA A 59 1.04 4.33 7.96
N GLN A 60 0.59 4.80 6.79
CA GLN A 60 -0.58 4.23 6.10
C GLN A 60 -0.25 2.86 5.50
N THR A 61 -1.26 2.00 5.46
CA THR A 61 -1.25 0.72 4.74
C THR A 61 -2.46 0.67 3.80
N PRO A 62 -2.58 -0.36 2.93
CA PRO A 62 -3.80 -0.61 2.15
C PRO A 62 -5.08 -0.72 3.00
N TRP A 63 -4.95 -1.08 4.29
CA TRP A 63 -6.06 -1.28 5.23
C TRP A 63 -6.18 -0.16 6.29
N ASP A 64 -5.05 0.37 6.75
CA ASP A 64 -4.97 1.20 7.96
C ASP A 64 -4.64 2.66 7.65
N THR A 65 -5.45 3.58 8.17
CA THR A 65 -5.08 5.00 8.31
C THR A 65 -4.74 5.27 9.77
N VAL A 66 -3.57 5.87 10.02
CA VAL A 66 -3.11 6.22 11.36
C VAL A 66 -3.20 7.73 11.54
N TYR A 67 -3.77 8.19 12.65
CA TYR A 67 -3.93 9.61 12.97
C TYR A 67 -3.30 9.94 14.33
N ALA A 68 -2.60 11.07 14.40
CA ALA A 68 -2.27 11.70 15.68
C ALA A 68 -3.45 12.57 16.13
N THR A 69 -3.83 12.50 17.41
CA THR A 69 -4.96 13.26 17.97
C THR A 69 -4.48 14.44 18.84
N PRO A 70 -5.27 15.53 19.00
CA PRO A 70 -4.90 16.69 19.82
C PRO A 70 -4.64 16.36 21.30
N GLU A 71 -5.20 15.26 21.79
CA GLU A 71 -5.04 14.78 23.17
C GLU A 71 -3.70 14.03 23.39
N GLY A 72 -2.89 13.86 22.33
CA GLY A 72 -1.60 13.19 22.40
C GLY A 72 -1.67 11.66 22.26
N PHE A 73 -2.77 11.13 21.72
CA PHE A 73 -2.93 9.70 21.41
C PHE A 73 -2.82 9.44 19.90
N THR A 74 -2.80 8.16 19.53
CA THR A 74 -2.91 7.71 18.14
C THR A 74 -4.25 7.01 17.95
N ARG A 75 -5.01 7.40 16.92
CA ARG A 75 -6.18 6.65 16.43
C ARG A 75 -5.77 5.84 15.20
N VAL A 76 -6.19 4.58 15.14
CA VAL A 76 -6.04 3.74 13.93
C VAL A 76 -7.43 3.46 13.38
N GLU A 77 -7.59 3.62 12.08
CA GLU A 77 -8.79 3.29 11.33
C GLU A 77 -8.47 2.16 10.35
N THR A 78 -8.96 0.96 10.65
CA THR A 78 -8.70 -0.27 9.88
C THR A 78 -9.93 -0.64 9.04
N SER A 79 -9.71 -0.81 7.74
CA SER A 79 -10.71 -1.29 6.79
C SER A 79 -10.74 -2.83 6.75
N ALA A 80 -11.92 -3.42 6.51
CA ALA A 80 -12.08 -4.88 6.45
C ALA A 80 -11.49 -5.51 5.19
N THR A 81 -11.35 -4.73 4.13
CA THR A 81 -10.67 -5.02 2.86
C THR A 81 -9.62 -3.93 2.62
N ALA A 82 -8.71 -4.14 1.68
CA ALA A 82 -7.87 -3.04 1.21
C ALA A 82 -8.72 -1.99 0.48
N VAL A 83 -8.36 -0.71 0.60
CA VAL A 83 -9.10 0.43 0.00
C VAL A 83 -8.23 1.34 -0.85
N ARG A 84 -6.90 1.16 -0.80
CA ARG A 84 -5.88 1.92 -1.52
C ARG A 84 -4.59 1.12 -1.63
N THR A 85 -3.67 1.54 -2.48
CA THR A 85 -2.31 1.00 -2.56
C THR A 85 -1.31 2.15 -2.83
N ASP A 86 -0.02 1.91 -2.58
CA ASP A 86 1.03 2.88 -2.91
C ASP A 86 1.59 2.56 -4.31
N VAL A 87 1.30 3.45 -5.25
CA VAL A 87 1.83 3.42 -6.62
C VAL A 87 2.96 4.44 -6.70
N ASN A 88 4.21 3.97 -6.59
CA ASN A 88 5.42 4.79 -6.71
C ASN A 88 5.48 6.00 -5.75
N GLY A 89 5.03 5.83 -4.50
CA GLY A 89 4.98 6.88 -3.47
C GLY A 89 3.71 7.75 -3.50
N SER A 90 2.70 7.35 -4.28
CA SER A 90 1.38 7.99 -4.34
C SER A 90 0.30 7.00 -3.90
N TRP A 91 -0.55 7.38 -2.94
CA TRP A 91 -1.67 6.56 -2.51
C TRP A 91 -2.84 6.71 -3.47
N GLU A 92 -3.16 5.63 -4.19
CA GLU A 92 -4.27 5.57 -5.15
C GLU A 92 -5.34 4.56 -4.68
N PRO A 93 -6.62 4.74 -5.04
CA PRO A 93 -7.65 3.72 -4.80
C PRO A 93 -7.29 2.38 -5.46
N ILE A 94 -7.79 1.28 -4.91
CA ILE A 94 -7.62 -0.03 -5.56
C ILE A 94 -8.24 -0.02 -6.96
N ASP A 95 -7.45 -0.40 -7.97
CA ASP A 95 -7.90 -0.68 -9.33
C ASP A 95 -7.44 -2.08 -9.74
N THR A 96 -8.39 -3.00 -9.87
CA THR A 96 -8.16 -4.40 -10.21
C THR A 96 -8.19 -4.66 -11.72
N THR A 97 -8.26 -3.61 -12.55
CA THR A 97 -8.19 -3.73 -14.00
C THR A 97 -6.87 -4.39 -14.41
N VAL A 98 -6.95 -5.42 -15.25
CA VAL A 98 -5.78 -6.08 -15.82
C VAL A 98 -5.43 -5.44 -17.17
N ILE A 99 -4.16 -5.12 -17.36
CA ILE A 99 -3.60 -4.53 -18.58
C ILE A 99 -2.40 -5.34 -19.08
N ALA A 100 -1.95 -5.07 -20.32
CA ALA A 100 -0.69 -5.63 -20.81
C ALA A 100 0.50 -4.92 -20.16
N GLY A 101 1.41 -5.71 -19.60
CA GLY A 101 2.61 -5.27 -18.90
C GLY A 101 3.91 -5.56 -19.66
N GLU A 102 5.06 -5.42 -19.00
CA GLU A 102 6.36 -5.76 -19.61
C GLU A 102 6.63 -7.28 -19.62
N ARG A 103 6.07 -8.01 -18.65
CA ARG A 103 6.36 -9.44 -18.39
C ARG A 103 5.17 -10.37 -18.61
N GLY A 104 4.04 -9.83 -19.05
CA GLY A 104 2.78 -10.53 -19.25
C GLY A 104 1.61 -9.58 -19.07
N LEU A 105 0.74 -9.88 -18.10
CA LEU A 105 -0.39 -9.06 -17.71
C LEU A 105 -0.17 -8.52 -16.29
N GLU A 106 -0.45 -7.24 -16.08
CA GLU A 106 -0.26 -6.52 -14.82
C GLU A 106 -1.61 -5.97 -14.31
N VAL A 107 -1.77 -5.87 -12.99
CA VAL A 107 -2.95 -5.23 -12.37
C VAL A 107 -2.63 -3.75 -12.09
N VAL A 108 -3.54 -2.83 -12.42
CA VAL A 108 -3.27 -1.37 -12.40
C VAL A 108 -2.86 -0.85 -11.01
N ALA A 109 -3.62 -1.16 -9.97
CA ALA A 109 -3.34 -0.71 -8.61
C ALA A 109 -3.87 -1.72 -7.56
N PRO A 110 -3.27 -2.92 -7.44
CA PRO A 110 -3.64 -3.92 -6.45
C PRO A 110 -3.02 -3.63 -5.07
N ALA A 111 -3.60 -4.19 -4.01
CA ALA A 111 -3.05 -4.10 -2.64
C ALA A 111 -1.77 -4.94 -2.46
N LEU A 112 -1.62 -6.02 -3.23
CA LEU A 112 -0.38 -6.79 -3.39
C LEU A 112 0.00 -6.80 -4.87
N GLU A 113 1.28 -6.59 -5.19
CA GLU A 113 1.77 -6.57 -6.57
C GLU A 113 1.52 -7.94 -7.23
N MET A 114 0.81 -7.94 -8.36
CA MET A 114 0.36 -9.16 -9.05
C MET A 114 0.56 -9.07 -10.55
N GLU A 115 1.09 -10.15 -11.11
CA GLU A 115 1.24 -10.38 -12.55
C GLU A 115 0.67 -11.74 -12.94
N PHE A 116 0.24 -11.84 -14.18
CA PHE A 116 -0.26 -13.07 -14.77
C PHE A 116 0.39 -13.34 -16.14
N SER A 117 0.48 -14.62 -16.51
CA SER A 117 0.91 -14.99 -17.87
C SER A 117 -0.06 -14.45 -18.92
N ASP A 118 0.44 -13.96 -20.05
CA ASP A 118 -0.37 -13.62 -21.22
C ASP A 118 -0.76 -14.86 -22.06
N GLY A 119 -0.36 -16.05 -21.62
CA GLY A 119 -0.54 -17.31 -22.35
C GLY A 119 0.50 -17.54 -23.44
N THR A 120 1.61 -16.81 -23.44
CA THR A 120 2.74 -17.01 -24.34
C THR A 120 4.02 -17.39 -23.58
N GLY A 121 4.87 -18.21 -24.19
CA GLY A 121 6.10 -18.68 -23.57
C GLY A 121 5.87 -19.69 -22.42
N THR A 122 6.71 -19.62 -21.39
CA THR A 122 6.74 -20.58 -20.26
C THR A 122 6.72 -19.87 -18.91
N SER A 123 5.99 -18.76 -18.82
CA SER A 123 5.79 -18.01 -17.58
C SER A 123 4.80 -18.73 -16.65
N PRO A 124 4.97 -18.65 -15.31
CA PRO A 124 3.97 -19.15 -14.36
C PRO A 124 2.61 -18.46 -14.59
N LEU A 125 1.52 -19.11 -14.21
CA LEU A 125 0.16 -18.56 -14.32
C LEU A 125 0.06 -17.20 -13.62
N ALA A 126 0.58 -17.11 -12.40
CA ALA A 126 0.58 -15.89 -11.61
C ALA A 126 1.86 -15.73 -10.78
N ARG A 127 2.22 -14.48 -10.49
CA ARG A 127 3.27 -14.05 -9.58
C ARG A 127 2.69 -13.02 -8.63
N ILE A 128 2.88 -13.22 -7.33
CA ILE A 128 2.52 -12.24 -6.30
C ILE A 128 3.80 -11.82 -5.57
N VAL A 129 4.03 -10.52 -5.46
CA VAL A 129 5.17 -9.94 -4.73
C VAL A 129 4.68 -9.16 -3.53
N ARG A 130 5.32 -9.38 -2.38
CA ARG A 130 5.03 -8.69 -1.12
C ARG A 130 6.29 -8.62 -0.26
N ASP A 131 6.61 -7.44 0.26
CA ASP A 131 7.70 -7.23 1.23
C ASP A 131 9.07 -7.79 0.73
N GLY A 132 9.31 -7.77 -0.59
CA GLY A 132 10.50 -8.34 -1.24
C GLY A 132 10.50 -9.87 -1.40
N HIS A 133 9.42 -10.55 -0.98
CA HIS A 133 9.20 -11.96 -1.19
C HIS A 133 8.27 -12.21 -2.38
N GLU A 134 8.57 -13.27 -3.14
CA GLU A 134 7.77 -13.72 -4.28
C GLU A 134 7.13 -15.08 -4.01
N LEU A 135 5.91 -15.22 -4.52
CA LEU A 135 5.06 -16.42 -4.59
C LEU A 135 4.64 -16.61 -6.06
N THR A 136 4.95 -17.76 -6.67
CA THR A 136 4.50 -18.09 -8.03
C THR A 136 3.51 -19.25 -8.02
N PHE A 137 2.51 -19.16 -8.87
CA PHE A 137 1.51 -20.19 -9.11
C PHE A 137 1.68 -20.73 -10.54
N ASP A 138 1.79 -22.03 -10.68
CA ASP A 138 1.92 -22.74 -11.96
C ASP A 138 0.66 -23.56 -12.26
N VAL A 139 0.54 -24.00 -13.52
CA VAL A 139 -0.54 -24.85 -14.01
C VAL A 139 -0.03 -26.22 -14.48
N PRO A 140 -0.84 -27.29 -14.38
CA PRO A 140 -0.45 -28.63 -14.85
C PRO A 140 -0.65 -28.85 -16.37
N PHE A 141 -0.89 -27.79 -17.14
CA PHE A 141 -1.16 -27.80 -18.59
C PHE A 141 -0.61 -26.53 -19.24
N ASP A 142 -0.46 -26.54 -20.56
CA ASP A 142 -0.04 -25.35 -21.31
C ASP A 142 -1.14 -24.26 -21.28
N LEU A 143 -0.73 -23.00 -21.09
CA LEU A 143 -1.64 -21.86 -21.20
C LEU A 143 -1.83 -21.48 -22.67
N THR A 144 -3.07 -21.15 -23.03
CA THR A 144 -3.43 -20.56 -24.33
C THR A 144 -3.44 -19.04 -24.24
N PRO A 145 -3.33 -18.29 -25.35
CA PRO A 145 -3.31 -16.82 -25.30
C PRO A 145 -4.50 -16.21 -24.55
N ALA A 146 -4.20 -15.32 -23.60
CA ALA A 146 -5.16 -14.78 -22.66
C ALA A 146 -6.16 -13.79 -23.28
N VAL A 147 -7.40 -13.84 -22.81
CA VAL A 147 -8.48 -12.87 -23.12
C VAL A 147 -8.83 -12.11 -21.85
N VAL A 148 -8.54 -10.81 -21.83
CA VAL A 148 -8.70 -9.95 -20.64
C VAL A 148 -10.00 -9.12 -20.74
N GLN A 149 -10.73 -9.04 -19.62
CA GLN A 149 -11.96 -8.25 -19.47
C GLN A 149 -12.04 -7.67 -18.04
N GLY A 150 -11.57 -6.43 -17.85
CA GLY A 150 -11.51 -5.81 -16.51
C GLY A 150 -10.55 -6.58 -15.60
N SER A 151 -11.02 -7.04 -14.44
CA SER A 151 -10.26 -7.88 -13.50
C SER A 151 -10.25 -9.38 -13.84
N ARG A 152 -10.83 -9.79 -14.98
CA ARG A 152 -10.90 -11.19 -15.40
C ARG A 152 -9.95 -11.50 -16.55
N ILE A 153 -9.26 -12.64 -16.44
CA ILE A 153 -8.41 -13.22 -17.46
C ILE A 153 -8.99 -14.60 -17.82
N THR A 154 -9.15 -14.90 -19.09
CA THR A 154 -9.61 -16.21 -19.59
C THR A 154 -8.56 -16.80 -20.52
N TYR A 155 -8.10 -18.00 -20.22
CA TYR A 155 -7.26 -18.84 -21.08
C TYR A 155 -8.18 -19.89 -21.72
N PRO A 156 -8.65 -19.71 -22.96
CA PRO A 156 -9.67 -20.56 -23.57
C PRO A 156 -9.08 -21.89 -24.04
N GLN A 157 -9.82 -23.00 -23.88
CA GLN A 157 -9.42 -24.33 -24.38
C GLN A 157 -8.02 -24.78 -23.90
N VAL A 158 -7.68 -24.52 -22.63
CA VAL A 158 -6.47 -25.09 -21.99
C VAL A 158 -6.50 -26.61 -21.93
N LEU A 159 -7.71 -27.18 -21.94
CA LEU A 159 -7.99 -28.56 -22.36
C LEU A 159 -9.20 -28.52 -23.31
N GLU A 160 -9.44 -29.60 -24.05
CA GLU A 160 -10.59 -29.71 -24.95
C GLU A 160 -11.91 -29.46 -24.22
N GLY A 161 -12.63 -28.39 -24.57
CA GLY A 161 -13.88 -27.96 -23.91
C GLY A 161 -13.73 -27.44 -22.48
N VAL A 162 -12.52 -27.00 -22.08
CA VAL A 162 -12.24 -26.42 -20.75
C VAL A 162 -11.44 -25.13 -20.87
N ASP A 163 -11.95 -24.06 -20.28
CA ASP A 163 -11.24 -22.79 -20.13
C ASP A 163 -10.74 -22.64 -18.69
N LEU A 164 -9.54 -22.07 -18.51
CA LEU A 164 -9.10 -21.54 -17.22
C LEU A 164 -9.52 -20.07 -17.11
N VAL A 165 -10.16 -19.71 -16.01
CA VAL A 165 -10.59 -18.34 -15.73
C VAL A 165 -9.95 -17.90 -14.43
N VAL A 166 -9.19 -16.82 -14.48
CA VAL A 166 -8.64 -16.13 -13.31
C VAL A 166 -9.43 -14.84 -13.11
N SER A 167 -9.78 -14.52 -11.86
CA SER A 167 -10.41 -13.25 -11.48
C SER A 167 -9.66 -12.66 -10.30
N VAL A 168 -9.16 -11.44 -10.43
CA VAL A 168 -8.53 -10.70 -9.32
C VAL A 168 -9.60 -10.32 -8.30
N ASP A 169 -9.30 -10.51 -7.01
CA ASP A 169 -10.21 -10.18 -5.92
C ASP A 169 -10.45 -8.66 -5.86
N GLU A 170 -11.66 -8.22 -5.49
CA GLU A 170 -12.08 -6.81 -5.59
C GLU A 170 -11.20 -5.82 -4.79
N ASP A 171 -10.52 -6.30 -3.74
CA ASP A 171 -9.59 -5.52 -2.93
C ASP A 171 -8.12 -5.63 -3.37
N GLY A 172 -7.84 -6.36 -4.45
CA GLY A 172 -6.50 -6.53 -5.00
C GLY A 172 -5.52 -7.26 -4.07
N THR A 173 -6.01 -8.04 -3.11
CA THR A 173 -5.15 -8.83 -2.20
C THR A 173 -4.85 -10.24 -2.70
N GLY A 174 -5.51 -10.68 -3.76
CA GLY A 174 -5.37 -12.02 -4.32
C GLY A 174 -6.14 -12.19 -5.63
N PHE A 175 -6.29 -13.44 -6.03
CA PHE A 175 -7.11 -13.85 -7.16
C PHE A 175 -7.74 -15.22 -6.89
N SER A 176 -8.71 -15.59 -7.71
CA SER A 176 -9.28 -16.93 -7.76
C SER A 176 -9.21 -17.52 -9.17
N GLU A 177 -8.84 -18.78 -9.25
CA GLU A 177 -8.83 -19.59 -10.47
C GLU A 177 -9.98 -20.60 -10.49
N VAL A 178 -10.67 -20.71 -11.63
CA VAL A 178 -11.71 -21.71 -11.88
C VAL A 178 -11.57 -22.31 -13.27
N LEU A 179 -11.76 -23.63 -13.38
CA LEU A 179 -11.90 -24.30 -14.66
C LEU A 179 -13.38 -24.31 -15.08
N ARG A 180 -13.70 -23.57 -16.14
CA ARG A 180 -15.01 -23.59 -16.77
C ARG A 180 -15.05 -24.73 -17.78
N VAL A 181 -15.83 -25.76 -17.46
CA VAL A 181 -16.05 -26.93 -18.32
C VAL A 181 -17.33 -26.73 -19.14
N GLU A 182 -17.22 -26.81 -20.47
CA GLU A 182 -18.31 -26.44 -21.38
C GLU A 182 -19.32 -27.56 -21.65
N SER A 183 -18.93 -28.84 -21.49
CA SER A 183 -19.81 -29.98 -21.76
C SER A 183 -19.57 -31.19 -20.83
N PRO A 184 -20.51 -32.15 -20.77
CA PRO A 184 -20.32 -33.41 -20.04
C PRO A 184 -19.14 -34.25 -20.56
N GLU A 185 -18.84 -34.17 -21.86
CA GLU A 185 -17.72 -34.85 -22.49
C GLU A 185 -16.38 -34.25 -22.02
N ALA A 186 -16.28 -32.91 -21.99
CA ALA A 186 -15.12 -32.22 -21.42
C ALA A 186 -14.96 -32.50 -19.91
N ALA A 187 -16.06 -32.64 -19.17
CA ALA A 187 -16.04 -33.03 -17.75
C ALA A 187 -15.54 -34.46 -17.51
N ALA A 188 -15.57 -35.32 -18.53
CA ALA A 188 -15.02 -36.67 -18.49
C ALA A 188 -13.52 -36.73 -18.86
N ASN A 189 -12.87 -35.59 -19.13
CA ASN A 189 -11.44 -35.53 -19.42
C ASN A 189 -10.63 -35.99 -18.18
N PRO A 190 -9.81 -37.06 -18.29
CA PRO A 190 -9.08 -37.62 -17.16
C PRO A 190 -8.07 -36.64 -16.53
N ALA A 191 -7.60 -35.62 -17.25
CA ALA A 191 -6.72 -34.59 -16.69
C ALA A 191 -7.41 -33.74 -15.60
N LEU A 192 -8.74 -33.68 -15.57
CA LEU A 192 -9.50 -32.96 -14.53
C LEU A 192 -9.60 -33.75 -13.21
N ALA A 193 -9.32 -35.05 -13.21
CA ALA A 193 -9.46 -35.90 -12.02
C ALA A 193 -8.31 -35.72 -11.00
N GLU A 194 -7.12 -35.36 -11.48
CA GLU A 194 -5.90 -35.20 -10.67
C GLU A 194 -5.21 -33.88 -11.00
N LEU A 195 -5.82 -32.77 -10.57
CA LEU A 195 -5.26 -31.43 -10.75
C LEU A 195 -4.40 -31.03 -9.54
N SER A 196 -3.15 -30.67 -9.83
CA SER A 196 -2.21 -30.08 -8.88
C SER A 196 -1.66 -28.81 -9.49
N PHE A 197 -1.93 -27.66 -8.87
CA PHE A 197 -1.38 -26.36 -9.24
C PHE A 197 -0.14 -26.13 -8.38
N PRO A 198 1.10 -26.20 -8.93
CA PRO A 198 2.30 -26.02 -8.14
C PRO A 198 2.37 -24.58 -7.61
N VAL A 199 2.87 -24.43 -6.38
CA VAL A 199 3.10 -23.13 -5.76
C VAL A 199 4.53 -23.10 -5.26
N THR A 200 5.30 -22.13 -5.71
CA THR A 200 6.71 -21.94 -5.33
C THR A 200 6.88 -20.62 -4.60
N THR A 201 7.73 -20.60 -3.58
CA THR A 201 8.08 -19.37 -2.85
C THR A 201 9.57 -19.11 -2.85
N THR A 202 9.94 -17.84 -2.71
CA THR A 202 11.27 -17.44 -2.25
C THR A 202 11.66 -18.09 -0.91
N GLN A 203 12.96 -18.15 -0.63
CA GLN A 203 13.47 -18.70 0.63
C GLN A 203 12.99 -17.88 1.83
N GLY A 204 12.71 -18.56 2.95
CA GLY A 204 12.22 -17.95 4.19
C GLY A 204 10.70 -17.94 4.32
N LEU A 205 9.95 -18.20 3.24
CA LEU A 205 8.51 -18.46 3.31
C LEU A 205 8.21 -19.95 3.50
N GLY A 206 7.07 -20.24 4.15
CA GLY A 206 6.52 -21.58 4.29
C GLY A 206 5.07 -21.61 3.81
N ILE A 207 4.74 -22.55 2.93
CA ILE A 207 3.37 -22.77 2.45
C ILE A 207 2.65 -23.66 3.47
N SER A 208 1.44 -23.27 3.88
CA SER A 208 0.57 -24.10 4.71
C SER A 208 -0.86 -24.07 4.18
N ALA A 209 -1.45 -25.26 3.99
CA ALA A 209 -2.83 -25.37 3.50
C ALA A 209 -3.82 -25.04 4.63
N ALA A 210 -4.47 -23.89 4.55
CA ALA A 210 -5.62 -23.55 5.38
C ALA A 210 -6.87 -24.27 4.85
N GLY A 211 -7.07 -25.52 5.26
CA GLY A 211 -8.19 -26.34 4.78
C GLY A 211 -9.55 -25.74 5.12
N VAL A 212 -10.32 -25.35 4.10
CA VAL A 212 -11.75 -25.04 4.24
C VAL A 212 -12.51 -26.34 4.47
N ALA A 213 -12.58 -26.76 5.74
CA ALA A 213 -13.43 -27.89 6.12
C ALA A 213 -14.88 -27.59 5.72
N SER A 214 -15.47 -28.43 4.86
CA SER A 214 -16.90 -28.39 4.55
C SER A 214 -17.72 -28.68 5.82
N ARG A 215 -18.06 -27.61 6.55
CA ARG A 215 -18.79 -27.71 7.82
C ARG A 215 -20.24 -28.08 7.55
N ARG A 216 -20.55 -29.38 7.62
CA ARG A 216 -21.91 -29.79 8.00
C ARG A 216 -22.22 -29.14 9.35
N SER A 217 -23.30 -28.36 9.40
CA SER A 217 -23.65 -27.58 10.58
C SER A 217 -24.03 -28.50 11.75
N THR A 218 -23.14 -28.59 12.74
CA THR A 218 -23.47 -29.02 14.10
C THR A 218 -22.95 -27.97 15.08
N SER A 219 -23.87 -27.48 15.93
CA SER A 219 -23.67 -26.40 16.87
C SER A 219 -22.39 -26.55 17.72
N LEU A 220 -21.56 -25.50 17.73
CA LEU A 220 -20.43 -25.36 18.65
C LEU A 220 -20.63 -24.08 19.47
N ALA A 221 -20.93 -24.25 20.76
CA ALA A 221 -20.89 -23.16 21.72
C ALA A 221 -19.43 -22.81 22.04
N SER A 222 -18.94 -21.68 21.53
CA SER A 222 -17.62 -21.15 21.89
C SER A 222 -17.67 -20.41 23.22
N ALA A 223 -17.06 -20.98 24.25
CA ALA A 223 -16.74 -20.26 25.48
C ALA A 223 -15.41 -19.49 25.28
N CYS A 224 -15.50 -18.16 25.13
CA CYS A 224 -14.32 -17.31 25.11
C CYS A 224 -13.85 -17.07 26.56
N SER A 225 -12.57 -17.29 26.84
CA SER A 225 -11.97 -17.10 28.17
C SER A 225 -10.82 -16.08 28.07
N PRO A 226 -10.87 -14.95 28.77
CA PRO A 226 -9.85 -13.90 28.65
C PRO A 226 -8.55 -14.26 29.38
N PRO A 227 -7.39 -13.73 28.94
CA PRO A 227 -6.11 -13.98 29.58
C PRO A 227 -6.03 -13.30 30.97
N ARG A 228 -5.39 -13.97 31.93
CA ARG A 228 -5.05 -13.37 33.22
C ARG A 228 -3.73 -12.62 33.12
N LEU A 229 -3.75 -11.33 33.39
CA LEU A 229 -2.54 -10.53 33.61
C LEU A 229 -1.84 -10.96 34.91
N ARG A 230 -0.52 -10.81 34.94
CA ARG A 230 0.33 -10.87 36.14
C ARG A 230 0.93 -9.49 36.38
#